data_AF-A0A7H9BXL1-F1
#
_entry.id   AF-A0A7H9BXL1-F1
#
_cell.length_a   1.000
_cell.length_b   1.000
_cell.length_c   1.000
_cell.angle_alpha   90.00
_cell.angle_beta   90.00
_cell.angle_gamma   90.00
#
_symmetry.space_group_name_H-M   'P 1'
#
loop_
_entity.id
_entity.type
_entity.pdbx_description
1 polymer ?
#
loop_
_entity_poly.entity_id
_entity_poly.type
_entity_poly.pdbx_seq_one_letter_code
_entity_poly.pdbx_strand_id
1 'polypeptide(L)'
;MSKSPNTVRELIALWPSRKDLMEDLERQGFVMTLDRVHKWAQQGSIAARYHQAIVNAASWRLLPVTASAIAMLHHAPDRSGHDGFVNSQPAATAAQPQEHPHEQSPSSA
;
A
#
# COMPACT_ATOMS: atom_id res chain seq x y z
N MET A 1 -29.16 -5.02 -2.94
CA MET A 1 -27.91 -5.61 -3.44
C MET A 1 -26.83 -5.36 -2.40
N SER A 2 -26.36 -6.40 -1.71
CA SER A 2 -25.28 -6.25 -0.73
C SER A 2 -23.99 -5.90 -1.47
N LYS A 3 -23.45 -4.71 -1.22
CA LYS A 3 -22.25 -4.21 -1.90
C LYS A 3 -21.03 -4.94 -1.35
N SER A 4 -20.25 -5.59 -2.22
CA SER A 4 -18.96 -6.18 -1.86
C SER A 4 -17.95 -5.06 -1.53
N PRO A 5 -17.11 -5.22 -0.50
CA PRO A 5 -16.14 -4.20 -0.13
C PRO A 5 -15.09 -4.01 -1.23
N ASN A 6 -14.78 -2.76 -1.60
CA ASN A 6 -13.77 -2.43 -2.64
C ASN A 6 -12.43 -1.97 -2.05
N THR A 7 -12.37 -1.77 -0.74
CA THR A 7 -11.14 -1.45 -0.01
C THR A 7 -11.06 -2.27 1.29
N VAL A 8 -9.84 -2.47 1.80
CA VAL A 8 -9.63 -3.10 3.13
C VAL A 8 -10.33 -2.31 4.24
N ARG A 9 -10.41 -0.99 4.11
CA ARG A 9 -11.14 -0.14 5.05
C ARG A 9 -12.64 -0.43 5.05
N GLU A 10 -13.26 -0.53 3.88
CA GLU A 10 -14.67 -0.92 3.74
C GLU A 10 -14.92 -2.33 4.25
N LEU A 11 -14.02 -3.28 3.96
CA LEU A 11 -14.08 -4.64 4.49
C LEU A 11 -14.12 -4.65 6.01
N ILE A 12 -13.19 -3.94 6.67
CA ILE A 12 -13.13 -3.88 8.14
C ILE A 12 -14.36 -3.15 8.72
N ALA A 13 -14.91 -2.17 8.01
CA ALA A 13 -16.11 -1.43 8.42
C ALA A 13 -17.41 -2.27 8.40
N LEU A 14 -17.39 -3.50 7.86
CA LEU A 14 -18.52 -4.42 7.95
C LEU A 14 -18.76 -4.96 9.37
N TRP A 15 -17.72 -4.95 10.21
CA TRP A 15 -17.89 -5.29 11.61
C TRP A 15 -18.42 -4.11 12.41
N PRO A 16 -19.27 -4.34 13.43
CA PRO A 16 -19.78 -3.27 14.30
C PRO A 16 -18.66 -2.44 14.93
N SER A 17 -17.53 -3.09 15.25
CA SER A 17 -16.31 -2.44 15.71
C SER A 17 -15.07 -3.19 15.23
N ARG A 18 -13.91 -2.51 15.25
CA ARG A 18 -12.62 -3.17 14.98
C ARG A 18 -12.27 -4.23 16.04
N LYS A 19 -12.81 -4.07 17.26
CA LYS A 19 -12.64 -5.01 18.37
C LYS A 19 -13.36 -6.32 18.06
N ASP A 20 -14.57 -6.25 17.50
CA ASP A 20 -15.33 -7.43 17.08
C ASP A 20 -14.56 -8.29 16.05
N LEU A 21 -13.96 -7.65 15.03
CA LEU A 21 -13.13 -8.38 14.05
C LEU A 21 -11.91 -9.02 14.73
N MET A 22 -11.24 -8.30 15.63
CA MET A 22 -10.12 -8.84 16.40
C MET A 22 -10.54 -10.08 17.21
N GLU A 23 -11.64 -9.98 17.97
CA GLU A 23 -12.16 -11.07 18.80
C GLU A 23 -12.55 -12.29 17.96
N ASP A 24 -13.14 -12.11 16.77
CA ASP A 24 -13.45 -13.23 15.86
C ASP A 24 -12.21 -13.94 15.31
N LEU A 25 -11.11 -13.21 15.11
CA LEU A 25 -9.83 -13.79 14.69
C LEU A 25 -9.13 -14.51 15.85
N GLU A 26 -9.23 -13.98 17.07
CA GLU A 26 -8.70 -14.65 18.27
C GLU A 26 -9.40 -15.97 18.56
N ARG A 27 -10.72 -16.03 18.33
CA ARG A 27 -11.50 -17.29 18.42
C ARG A 27 -11.03 -18.38 17.46
N GLN A 28 -10.26 -18.01 16.42
CA GLN A 28 -9.66 -18.95 15.46
C GLN A 28 -8.19 -19.28 15.78
N GLY A 29 -7.69 -18.85 16.95
CA GLY A 29 -6.34 -19.16 17.43
C GLY A 29 -5.27 -18.16 17.00
N PHE A 30 -5.63 -17.02 16.43
CA PHE A 30 -4.66 -15.99 16.10
C PHE A 30 -4.42 -15.04 17.26
N VAL A 31 -3.16 -14.76 17.59
CA VAL A 31 -2.81 -13.67 18.52
C VAL A 31 -2.96 -12.34 17.79
N MET A 32 -3.97 -11.55 18.19
CA MET A 32 -4.36 -10.32 17.50
C MET A 32 -4.41 -9.12 18.43
N THR A 33 -4.11 -7.94 17.88
CA THR A 33 -4.23 -6.66 18.62
C THR A 33 -5.07 -5.69 17.83
N LEU A 34 -5.76 -4.79 18.54
CA LEU A 34 -6.59 -3.77 17.92
C LEU A 34 -5.77 -2.83 17.01
N ASP A 35 -4.53 -2.52 17.40
CA ASP A 35 -3.57 -1.74 16.61
C ASP A 35 -3.31 -2.37 15.24
N ARG A 36 -3.15 -3.69 15.18
CA ARG A 36 -2.92 -4.39 13.91
C ARG A 36 -4.11 -4.27 12.96
N VAL A 37 -5.33 -4.45 13.46
CA VAL A 37 -6.56 -4.26 12.67
C VAL A 37 -6.68 -2.81 12.20
N HIS A 38 -6.30 -1.86 13.05
CA HIS A 38 -6.27 -0.45 12.70
C HIS A 38 -5.27 -0.16 11.57
N LYS A 39 -4.06 -0.73 11.66
CA LYS A 39 -3.01 -0.61 10.63
C LYS A 39 -3.45 -1.20 9.28
N TRP A 40 -4.16 -2.32 9.24
CA TRP A 40 -4.69 -2.86 7.99
C TRP A 40 -5.59 -1.86 7.25
N ALA A 41 -6.47 -1.16 7.98
CA ALA A 41 -7.33 -0.13 7.40
C ALA A 41 -6.58 1.13 6.93
N GLN A 42 -5.41 1.43 7.53
CA GLN A 42 -4.55 2.54 7.12
C GLN A 42 -3.70 2.17 5.90
N GLN A 43 -3.06 1.00 5.94
CA GLN A 43 -2.15 0.50 4.91
C GLN A 43 -2.90 -0.03 3.69
N GLY A 44 -4.18 -0.36 3.83
CA GLY A 44 -4.96 -0.93 2.74
C GLY A 44 -4.60 -2.38 2.41
N SER A 45 -3.89 -3.07 3.30
CA SER A 45 -3.37 -4.42 3.06
C SER A 45 -3.58 -5.35 4.25
N ILE A 46 -3.90 -6.60 3.94
CA ILE A 46 -4.06 -7.69 4.91
C ILE A 46 -3.20 -8.87 4.43
N ALA A 47 -2.36 -9.41 5.32
CA ALA A 47 -1.53 -10.56 5.00
C ALA A 47 -2.38 -11.80 4.67
N ALA A 48 -1.96 -12.56 3.64
CA ALA A 48 -2.69 -13.72 3.11
C ALA A 48 -3.07 -14.76 4.17
N ARG A 49 -2.23 -14.95 5.19
CA ARG A 49 -2.50 -15.87 6.31
C ARG A 49 -3.80 -15.58 7.09
N TYR A 50 -4.33 -14.37 7.00
CA TYR A 50 -5.58 -13.99 7.67
C TYR A 50 -6.82 -14.13 6.78
N HIS A 51 -6.66 -14.34 5.48
CA HIS A 51 -7.78 -14.32 4.52
C HIS A 51 -8.86 -15.33 4.89
N GLN A 52 -8.48 -16.60 5.08
CA GLN A 52 -9.43 -17.64 5.45
C GLN A 52 -10.14 -17.33 6.77
N ALA A 53 -9.40 -16.80 7.75
CA ALA A 53 -9.96 -16.46 9.05
C ALA A 53 -11.00 -15.35 8.97
N ILE A 54 -10.76 -14.35 8.12
CA ILE A 54 -11.71 -13.25 7.87
C ILE A 54 -12.97 -13.78 7.17
N VAL A 55 -12.85 -14.69 6.20
CA VAL A 55 -14.02 -15.33 5.55
C VAL A 55 -14.85 -16.11 6.57
N ASN A 56 -14.21 -16.90 7.42
CA ASN A 56 -14.89 -17.66 8.47
C ASN A 56 -15.61 -16.74 9.46
N ALA A 57 -14.92 -15.69 9.93
CA ALA A 57 -15.48 -14.70 10.85
C ALA A 57 -16.70 -13.98 10.24
N ALA A 58 -16.61 -13.60 8.97
CA ALA A 58 -17.72 -13.00 8.24
C ALA A 58 -18.92 -13.94 8.12
N SER A 59 -18.68 -15.23 7.85
CA SER A 59 -19.73 -16.25 7.77
C SER A 59 -20.50 -16.38 9.08
N TRP A 60 -19.83 -16.37 10.23
CA TRP A 60 -20.46 -16.42 11.56
C TRP A 60 -21.39 -15.24 11.84
N ARG A 61 -21.13 -14.09 11.21
CA ARG A 61 -21.91 -12.86 11.37
C ARG A 61 -22.85 -12.59 10.20
N LEU A 62 -22.95 -13.51 9.24
CA LEU A 62 -23.74 -13.36 8.01
C LEU A 62 -23.33 -12.11 7.18
N LEU A 63 -22.04 -11.74 7.23
CA LEU A 63 -21.50 -10.64 6.45
C LEU A 63 -21.20 -11.09 5.01
N PRO A 64 -21.43 -10.22 4.00
CA PRO A 64 -21.28 -10.57 2.58
C PRO A 64 -19.81 -10.54 2.11
N VAL A 65 -18.93 -11.28 2.79
CA VAL A 65 -17.50 -11.38 2.47
C VAL A 65 -17.21 -12.78 1.94
N THR A 66 -16.61 -12.84 0.76
CA THR A 66 -16.20 -14.11 0.12
C THR A 66 -14.68 -14.16 -0.05
N ALA A 67 -14.14 -15.36 -0.22
CA ALA A 67 -12.71 -15.53 -0.53
C ALA A 67 -12.29 -14.76 -1.79
N SER A 68 -13.16 -14.74 -2.81
CA SER A 68 -12.95 -13.96 -4.04
C SER A 68 -12.87 -12.45 -3.77
N ALA A 69 -13.74 -11.91 -2.90
CA ALA A 69 -13.68 -10.51 -2.51
C ALA A 69 -12.35 -10.16 -1.83
N ILE A 70 -11.86 -11.01 -0.93
CA ILE A 70 -10.57 -10.78 -0.26
C ILE A 70 -9.39 -10.90 -1.24
N ALA A 71 -9.43 -11.87 -2.17
CA ALA A 71 -8.40 -12.01 -3.19
C ALA A 71 -8.32 -10.77 -4.10
N MET A 72 -9.46 -10.22 -4.53
CA MET A 72 -9.49 -8.99 -5.30
C MET A 72 -8.88 -7.81 -4.53
N LEU A 73 -9.17 -7.70 -3.22
CA LEU A 73 -8.56 -6.69 -2.35
C LEU A 73 -7.05 -6.87 -2.19
N HIS A 74 -6.57 -8.11 -2.18
CA HIS A 74 -5.14 -8.40 -2.06
C HIS A 74 -4.34 -8.04 -3.31
N HIS A 75 -4.95 -8.19 -4.48
CA HIS A 75 -4.35 -7.84 -5.77
C HIS A 75 -4.56 -6.37 -6.18
N ALA A 76 -5.36 -5.60 -5.42
CA ALA A 76 -5.53 -4.19 -5.70
C ALA A 76 -4.16 -3.50 -5.63
N PRO A 77 -3.77 -2.71 -6.66
CA PRO A 77 -2.51 -1.96 -6.61
C PRO A 77 -2.53 -1.08 -5.35
N ASP A 78 -1.41 -1.07 -4.64
CA ASP A 78 -1.22 -0.26 -3.44
C ASP A 78 -1.55 1.21 -3.76
N ARG A 79 -2.79 1.63 -3.49
CA ARG A 79 -3.20 3.04 -3.58
C ARG A 79 -2.76 3.83 -2.35
N SER A 80 -2.00 3.19 -1.47
CA SER A 80 -1.31 3.80 -0.34
C SER A 80 0.04 4.37 -0.75
N GLY A 81 0.32 4.46 -2.06
CA GLY A 81 1.34 5.30 -2.64
C GLY A 81 1.39 6.63 -1.91
N HIS A 82 2.31 6.69 -0.95
CA HIS A 82 3.06 7.88 -0.61
C HIS A 82 3.32 8.55 -1.95
N ASP A 83 2.72 9.72 -2.14
CA ASP A 83 2.91 10.62 -3.26
C ASP A 83 4.41 10.95 -3.29
N GLY A 84 5.18 10.02 -3.82
CA GLY A 84 6.59 10.12 -4.07
C GLY A 84 6.68 11.01 -5.28
N PHE A 85 6.63 12.31 -4.98
CA PHE A 85 6.80 13.40 -5.91
C PHE A 85 7.79 13.00 -6.99
N VAL A 86 7.28 12.93 -8.21
CA VAL A 86 8.08 12.88 -9.42
C VAL A 86 9.10 14.02 -9.36
N ASN A 87 10.38 13.68 -9.19
CA ASN A 87 11.46 14.54 -9.67
C ASN A 87 12.26 13.76 -10.70
N SER A 88 11.62 13.50 -11.84
CA SER A 88 12.34 13.24 -13.09
C SER A 88 12.97 14.57 -13.53
N GLN A 89 14.09 14.92 -12.94
CA GLN A 89 14.96 15.95 -13.47
C GLN A 89 15.89 15.27 -14.48
N PRO A 90 15.78 15.52 -15.80
CA PRO A 90 16.82 15.10 -16.72
C PRO A 90 18.07 15.94 -16.39
N ALA A 91 19.17 15.28 -16.06
CA ALA A 91 20.48 15.89 -15.91
C ALA A 91 20.94 16.42 -17.28
N ALA A 92 20.56 17.66 -17.61
CA ALA A 92 21.24 18.43 -18.64
C ALA A 92 22.55 18.96 -18.02
N THR A 93 23.57 18.11 -17.95
CA THR A 93 24.94 18.62 -17.80
C THR A 93 25.47 18.94 -19.19
N ALA A 94 25.44 20.23 -19.50
CA ALA A 94 26.12 20.81 -20.64
C ALA A 94 27.63 20.61 -20.45
N ALA A 95 28.21 19.65 -21.17
CA ALA A 95 29.66 19.59 -21.36
C ALA A 95 30.04 20.59 -22.46
N GLN A 96 30.24 21.84 -22.06
CA GLN A 96 31.02 22.81 -22.84
C GLN A 96 32.51 22.45 -22.69
N PRO A 97 33.31 22.32 -23.76
CA PRO A 97 34.76 22.26 -23.63
C PRO A 97 35.27 23.61 -23.13
N GLN A 98 36.00 23.59 -22.02
CA GLN A 98 36.71 24.76 -21.54
C GLN A 98 37.91 25.04 -22.44
N GLU A 99 37.84 26.13 -23.20
CA GLU A 99 38.98 26.70 -23.94
C GLU A 99 39.97 27.26 -22.91
N HIS A 100 41.15 26.65 -22.80
CA HIS A 100 42.25 27.15 -21.97
C HIS A 100 42.89 28.40 -22.63
N PRO A 101 43.22 29.46 -21.88
CA PRO A 101 43.84 30.65 -22.43
C PRO A 101 45.37 30.58 -22.45
N HIS A 102 45.94 31.28 -23.43
CA HIS A 102 47.29 31.87 -23.48
C HIS A 102 48.50 30.93 -23.57
N GLU A 103 49.08 30.84 -24.76
CA GLU A 103 50.54 30.91 -24.90
C GLU A 103 50.94 31.81 -26.08
N GLN A 104 51.98 32.59 -25.83
CA GLN A 104 52.33 33.83 -26.52
C GLN A 104 53.10 33.58 -27.82
N SER A 105 52.79 34.36 -28.86
CA SER A 105 53.67 34.53 -30.01
C SER A 105 54.80 35.52 -29.67
N PRO A 106 56.07 35.21 -29.97
CA PRO A 106 57.02 36.22 -30.37
C PRO A 106 57.08 36.29 -31.90
N SER A 107 56.54 37.39 -32.43
CA SER A 107 56.85 37.86 -33.78
C SER A 107 58.01 38.84 -33.66
N SER A 108 59.09 38.63 -34.40
CA SER A 108 59.97 39.72 -34.84
C SER A 108 60.76 39.31 -36.08
N ALA A 109 60.93 40.34 -36.91
CA ALA A 109 61.50 40.39 -38.24
C ALA A 109 63.00 40.08 -38.33
#